data_AF-A0A553NFV6-F1
#
_entry.id   AF-A0A553NFV6-F1
#
_cell.length_a   1.000
_cell.length_b   1.000
_cell.length_c   1.000
_cell.angle_alpha   90.00
_cell.angle_beta   90.00
_cell.angle_gamma   90.00
#
_symmetry.space_group_name_H-M   'P 1'
#
loop_
_entity.id
_entity.type
_entity.pdbx_description
1 polymer ?
#
loop_
_entity_poly.entity_id
_entity_poly.type
_entity_poly.pdbx_seq_one_letter_code
_entity_poly.pdbx_strand_id
1 'polypeptide(L)'
;MVWIPKDPHRCPACKKPVYPAEQIIATDRTPYHRVCVRCVACRCGLTPGTLTEKDGQLYCRMCYQKIMNPYENGDHPGMGQLSDEERYRMEREKREREMLEAARQFQNPPGYSAVDGLQKDKAFEYTQVDVRSLTTIAPDIEMVAYEI
;
A
#
# COMPACT_ATOMS: atom_id res chain seq x y z
N MET A 1 -55.67 14.13 -5.67
CA MET A 1 -54.21 14.05 -5.93
C MET A 1 -53.76 15.44 -6.35
N VAL A 2 -52.97 16.13 -5.52
CA VAL A 2 -52.48 17.49 -5.86
C VAL A 2 -51.34 17.33 -6.85
N TRP A 3 -51.57 17.74 -8.11
CA TRP A 3 -50.50 17.91 -9.08
C TRP A 3 -49.78 19.21 -8.75
N ILE A 4 -48.59 19.12 -8.16
CA ILE A 4 -47.71 20.27 -7.92
C ILE A 4 -46.80 20.37 -9.15
N PRO A 5 -46.99 21.36 -10.04
CA PRO A 5 -46.05 21.61 -11.12
C PRO A 5 -44.67 21.89 -10.53
N LYS A 6 -43.64 21.15 -10.99
CA LYS A 6 -42.25 21.45 -10.65
C LYS A 6 -41.87 22.75 -11.34
N ASP A 7 -41.95 23.86 -10.61
CA ASP A 7 -41.46 25.16 -11.07
C ASP A 7 -40.00 25.04 -11.52
N PRO A 8 -39.65 25.32 -12.80
CA PRO A 8 -38.29 25.16 -13.32
C PRO A 8 -37.28 26.17 -12.74
N HIS A 9 -37.74 27.11 -11.90
CA HIS A 9 -36.93 28.16 -11.29
C HIS A 9 -36.86 28.04 -9.76
N ARG A 10 -37.20 26.89 -9.17
CA ARG A 10 -37.18 26.71 -7.71
C ARG A 10 -36.00 25.84 -7.29
N CYS A 11 -35.24 26.31 -6.30
CA CYS A 11 -34.12 25.54 -5.76
C CYS A 11 -34.64 24.33 -4.96
N PRO A 12 -34.23 23.10 -5.25
CA PRO A 12 -34.72 21.92 -4.53
C PRO A 12 -34.18 21.85 -3.08
N ALA A 13 -33.04 22.48 -2.78
CA ALA A 13 -32.45 22.49 -1.44
C ALA A 13 -33.22 23.40 -0.45
N CYS A 14 -33.59 24.61 -0.87
CA CYS A 14 -34.25 25.60 0.00
C CYS A 14 -35.72 25.88 -0.36
N LYS A 15 -36.21 25.31 -1.47
CA LYS A 15 -37.56 25.49 -2.02
C LYS A 15 -37.95 26.93 -2.33
N LYS A 16 -36.99 27.85 -2.44
CA LYS A 16 -37.21 29.25 -2.83
C LYS A 16 -36.97 29.46 -4.33
N PRO A 17 -37.59 30.48 -4.95
CA PRO A 17 -37.28 30.84 -6.32
C PRO A 17 -35.80 31.25 -6.45
N VAL A 18 -35.18 30.84 -7.54
CA VAL A 18 -33.81 31.17 -7.93
C VAL A 18 -33.89 32.22 -9.01
N TYR A 19 -33.35 33.39 -8.73
CA TYR A 19 -33.24 34.45 -9.71
C TYR A 19 -31.98 34.24 -10.58
N PRO A 20 -31.98 34.69 -11.85
CA PRO A 20 -30.84 34.53 -12.75
C PRO A 20 -29.50 35.05 -12.18
N ALA A 21 -29.54 36.07 -11.32
CA ALA A 21 -28.36 36.63 -10.67
C ALA A 21 -27.67 35.67 -9.69
N GLU A 22 -28.38 34.69 -9.12
CA GLU A 22 -27.84 33.74 -8.14
C GLU A 22 -27.90 32.28 -8.63
N GLN A 23 -28.36 32.09 -9.87
CA GLN A 23 -28.59 30.79 -10.46
C GLN A 23 -27.27 30.09 -10.77
N ILE A 24 -27.09 28.92 -10.18
CA ILE A 24 -26.11 27.93 -10.60
C ILE A 24 -26.87 26.74 -11.17
N ILE A 25 -26.51 26.35 -12.39
CA ILE A 25 -27.08 25.18 -13.06
C ILE A 25 -26.26 23.96 -12.66
N ALA A 26 -26.90 22.96 -12.06
CA ALA A 26 -26.27 21.68 -11.76
C ALA A 26 -26.32 20.72 -12.97
N THR A 27 -25.80 19.50 -12.81
CA THR A 27 -25.68 18.51 -13.88
C THR A 27 -27.03 18.14 -14.50
N ASP A 28 -28.10 18.12 -13.70
CA ASP A 28 -29.48 17.81 -14.07
C ASP A 28 -30.24 19.00 -14.68
N ARG A 29 -29.53 20.10 -15.00
CA ARG A 29 -30.10 21.38 -15.45
C ARG A 29 -31.06 22.03 -14.45
N THR A 30 -31.06 21.64 -13.18
CA THR A 30 -31.86 22.33 -12.17
C THR A 30 -31.14 23.53 -11.58
N PRO A 31 -31.86 24.63 -11.27
CA PRO A 31 -31.27 25.82 -10.70
C PRO A 31 -31.12 25.71 -9.18
N TYR A 32 -29.93 26.02 -8.69
CA TYR A 32 -29.63 26.16 -7.27
C TYR A 32 -29.13 27.57 -6.96
N HIS A 33 -29.31 28.03 -5.72
CA HIS A 33 -28.59 29.22 -5.24
C HIS A 33 -27.12 28.88 -4.99
N ARG A 34 -26.23 29.86 -5.18
CA ARG A 34 -24.78 29.70 -4.89
C ARG A 34 -24.50 29.15 -3.49
N VAL A 35 -25.25 29.60 -2.49
CA VAL A 35 -25.13 29.16 -1.09
C VAL A 35 -25.76 27.79 -0.81
N CYS A 36 -26.65 27.33 -1.70
CA CYS A 36 -27.34 26.05 -1.55
C CYS A 36 -26.55 24.89 -2.17
N VAL A 37 -25.62 25.17 -3.10
CA VAL A 37 -24.76 24.14 -3.69
C VAL A 37 -23.67 23.73 -2.69
N ARG A 38 -24.01 22.79 -1.80
CA ARG A 38 -23.10 22.27 -0.78
C ARG A 38 -23.09 20.75 -0.81
N CYS A 39 -21.91 20.18 -0.55
CA CYS A 39 -21.76 18.73 -0.45
C CYS A 39 -22.53 18.20 0.77
N VAL A 40 -23.31 17.13 0.62
CA VAL A 40 -24.02 16.52 1.75
C VAL A 40 -23.05 15.89 2.77
N ALA A 41 -21.93 15.33 2.30
CA ALA A 41 -20.95 14.66 3.16
C ALA A 41 -20.03 15.64 3.92
N CYS A 42 -19.38 16.58 3.23
CA CYS A 42 -18.42 17.50 3.84
C CYS A 42 -18.94 18.92 4.08
N ARG A 43 -20.15 19.26 3.59
CA ARG A 43 -20.77 20.59 3.68
C ARG A 43 -19.98 21.74 3.02
N CYS A 44 -18.88 21.45 2.33
CA CYS A 44 -18.14 22.44 1.55
C CYS A 44 -19.02 23.00 0.41
N GLY A 45 -18.87 24.30 0.15
CA GLY A 45 -19.44 24.94 -1.03
C GLY A 45 -18.85 24.34 -2.30
N LEU A 46 -19.70 23.97 -3.25
CA LEU A 46 -19.29 23.38 -4.52
C LEU A 46 -19.42 24.41 -5.64
N THR A 47 -18.50 24.34 -6.59
CA THR A 47 -18.53 25.13 -7.81
C THR A 47 -19.26 24.33 -8.90
N PRO A 48 -19.98 24.95 -9.85
CA PRO A 48 -20.64 24.27 -10.97
C PRO A 48 -19.75 23.28 -11.74
N GLY A 49 -18.44 23.53 -11.81
CA GLY A 49 -17.49 22.63 -12.48
C GLY A 49 -17.05 21.40 -11.67
N THR A 50 -17.29 21.38 -10.36
CA THR A 50 -16.81 20.31 -9.46
C THR A 50 -17.91 19.61 -8.67
N LEU A 51 -19.17 20.02 -8.87
CA LEU A 51 -20.32 19.35 -8.29
C LEU A 51 -20.66 18.08 -9.06
N THR A 52 -21.11 17.06 -8.34
CA THR A 52 -21.64 15.83 -8.92
C THR A 52 -22.93 15.50 -8.19
N GLU A 53 -23.98 15.21 -8.94
CA GLU A 53 -25.26 14.77 -8.39
C GLU A 53 -25.34 13.25 -8.39
N LYS A 54 -25.81 12.68 -7.28
CA LYS A 54 -26.34 11.30 -7.23
C LYS A 54 -27.61 11.26 -6.40
N ASP A 55 -28.61 10.52 -6.87
CA ASP A 55 -29.87 10.30 -6.16
C ASP A 55 -30.55 11.60 -5.66
N GLY A 56 -30.41 12.71 -6.42
CA GLY A 56 -30.94 14.02 -6.05
C GLY A 56 -30.17 14.74 -4.92
N GLN A 57 -28.95 14.30 -4.63
CA GLN A 57 -28.06 14.88 -3.63
C GLN A 57 -26.74 15.32 -4.24
N LEU A 58 -26.20 16.45 -3.76
CA LEU A 58 -24.97 17.05 -4.26
C LEU A 58 -23.75 16.58 -3.47
N TYR A 59 -22.70 16.18 -4.19
CA TYR A 59 -21.42 15.73 -3.64
C TYR A 59 -20.24 16.44 -4.31
N CYS A 60 -19.15 16.61 -3.57
CA CYS A 60 -17.86 16.95 -4.19
C CYS A 60 -17.27 15.70 -4.85
N ARG A 61 -16.40 15.91 -5.85
CA ARG A 61 -15.64 14.83 -6.51
C ARG A 61 -15.00 13.84 -5.52
N MET A 62 -14.37 14.34 -4.45
CA MET A 62 -13.71 13.50 -3.45
C MET A 62 -14.72 12.63 -2.66
N CYS A 63 -15.79 13.22 -2.15
CA CYS A 63 -16.82 12.47 -1.42
C CYS A 63 -17.62 11.55 -2.33
N TYR A 64 -17.79 11.93 -3.60
CA TYR A 64 -18.41 11.10 -4.61
C TYR A 64 -17.58 9.84 -4.86
N GLN A 65 -16.26 9.98 -5.08
CA GLN A 65 -15.34 8.86 -5.26
C GLN A 65 -15.34 7.92 -4.05
N LYS A 66 -15.27 8.47 -2.84
CA LYS A 66 -15.38 7.67 -1.61
C LYS A 66 -16.66 6.82 -1.64
N ILE A 67 -17.82 7.43 -1.80
CA ILE A 67 -19.09 6.69 -1.72
C ILE A 67 -19.25 5.66 -2.86
N MET A 68 -18.68 5.91 -4.04
CA MET A 68 -18.74 5.00 -5.18
C MET A 68 -17.72 3.86 -5.11
N ASN A 69 -16.59 4.08 -4.44
CA ASN A 69 -15.56 3.06 -4.18
C ASN A 69 -15.58 2.71 -2.69
N PRO A 70 -16.53 1.90 -2.21
CA PRO A 70 -16.56 1.45 -0.82
C PRO A 70 -15.29 0.67 -0.42
N TYR A 71 -14.63 0.03 -1.39
CA TYR A 71 -13.33 -0.62 -1.22
C TYR A 71 -12.26 0.36 -0.71
N GLU A 72 -12.15 1.57 -1.25
CA GLU A 72 -11.09 2.51 -0.83
C GLU A 72 -11.35 3.22 0.52
N ASN A 73 -12.54 3.08 1.11
CA ASN A 73 -12.88 3.71 2.40
C ASN A 73 -12.50 2.89 3.63
N GLY A 74 -11.89 1.72 3.46
CA GLY A 74 -11.50 0.86 4.57
C GLY A 74 -12.59 -0.10 5.05
N ASP A 75 -13.77 -0.09 4.45
CA ASP A 75 -14.86 -1.04 4.71
C ASP A 75 -14.72 -2.32 3.85
N HIS A 76 -13.49 -2.82 3.70
CA HIS A 76 -13.23 -4.07 3.00
C HIS A 76 -13.58 -5.26 3.91
N PRO A 77 -14.61 -6.06 3.61
CA PRO A 77 -14.71 -7.40 4.18
C PRO A 77 -13.55 -8.24 3.63
N GLY A 78 -12.50 -8.42 4.44
CA GLY A 78 -11.35 -9.26 4.11
C GLY A 78 -9.97 -8.57 4.06
N MET A 79 -9.91 -7.24 4.12
CA MET A 79 -8.66 -6.50 4.37
C MET A 79 -8.73 -5.86 5.76
N GLY A 80 -9.01 -6.68 6.77
CA GLY A 80 -8.90 -6.26 8.16
C GLY A 80 -7.44 -5.91 8.45
N GLN A 81 -7.20 -4.85 9.22
CA GLN A 81 -5.92 -4.67 9.89
C GLN A 81 -5.65 -5.97 10.66
N LEU A 82 -4.63 -6.73 10.26
CA LEU A 82 -4.19 -7.91 11.00
C LEU A 82 -4.02 -7.48 12.45
N SER A 83 -4.56 -8.25 13.39
CA SER A 83 -4.26 -8.03 14.79
C SER A 83 -2.73 -8.02 14.98
N ASP A 84 -2.25 -7.27 15.97
CA ASP A 84 -0.81 -7.21 16.25
C ASP A 84 -0.21 -8.62 16.45
N GLU A 85 -1.00 -9.55 16.98
CA GLU A 85 -0.64 -10.96 17.15
C GLU A 85 -0.48 -11.72 15.83
N GLU A 86 -1.40 -11.56 14.87
CA GLU A 86 -1.32 -12.18 13.55
C GLU A 86 -0.15 -11.64 12.74
N ARG A 87 0.10 -10.33 12.84
CA ARG A 87 1.27 -9.69 12.21
C ARG A 87 2.56 -10.29 12.74
N TYR A 88 2.68 -10.44 14.07
CA TYR A 88 3.86 -11.01 14.70
C TYR A 88 4.08 -12.49 14.34
N ARG A 89 3.00 -13.28 14.26
CA ARG A 89 3.07 -14.68 13.83
C ARG A 89 3.61 -14.80 12.40
N MET A 90 3.08 -14.02 11.46
CA MET A 90 3.52 -14.07 10.07
C MET A 90 4.96 -13.57 9.89
N GLU A 91 5.39 -12.56 10.65
CA GLU A 91 6.77 -12.07 10.59
C GLU A 91 7.78 -13.12 11.09
N ARG A 92 7.42 -13.90 12.13
CA ARG A 92 8.22 -15.05 12.58
C ARG A 92 8.32 -16.13 11.51
N GLU A 93 7.18 -16.53 10.92
CA GLU A 93 7.14 -17.54 9.86
C GLU A 93 7.92 -17.11 8.61
N LYS A 94 7.87 -15.81 8.26
CA LYS A 94 8.65 -15.24 7.15
C LYS A 94 10.14 -15.31 7.42
N ARG A 95 10.60 -14.91 8.61
CA ARG A 95 12.02 -15.00 9.01
C ARG A 95 12.51 -16.44 9.01
N GLU A 96 11.69 -17.39 9.45
CA GLU A 96 12.02 -18.82 9.42
C GLU A 96 12.16 -19.33 7.97
N ARG A 97 11.22 -18.98 7.10
CA ARG A 97 11.28 -19.33 5.68
C ARG A 97 12.51 -18.72 5.00
N GLU A 98 12.77 -17.43 5.24
CA GLU A 98 13.95 -16.74 4.71
C GLU A 98 15.25 -17.37 5.21
N MET A 99 15.31 -17.80 6.47
CA MET A 99 16.47 -18.52 7.03
C MET A 99 16.69 -19.88 6.35
N LEU A 100 15.63 -20.65 6.12
CA LEU A 100 15.71 -21.94 5.42
C LEU A 100 16.10 -21.77 3.95
N GLU A 101 15.59 -20.73 3.29
CA GLU A 101 15.95 -20.41 1.91
C GLU A 101 17.41 -19.96 1.80
N ALA A 102 17.88 -19.12 2.73
CA ALA A 102 19.29 -18.72 2.81
C ALA A 102 20.21 -19.92 3.09
N ALA A 103 19.79 -20.86 3.94
CA ALA A 103 20.52 -22.10 4.19
C ALA A 103 20.60 -22.99 2.95
N ARG A 104 19.50 -23.09 2.18
CA ARG A 104 19.48 -23.80 0.89
C ARG A 104 20.40 -23.14 -0.13
N GLN A 105 20.44 -21.80 -0.17
CA GLN A 105 21.28 -21.04 -1.09
C GLN A 105 22.77 -21.14 -0.76
N PHE A 106 23.14 -21.31 0.50
CA PHE A 106 24.52 -21.62 0.89
C PHE A 106 25.02 -22.97 0.36
N GLN A 107 24.11 -23.93 0.20
CA GLN A 107 24.42 -25.23 -0.44
C GLN A 107 24.40 -25.15 -1.98
N ASN A 108 23.86 -24.05 -2.53
CA ASN A 108 23.47 -23.90 -3.92
C ASN A 108 23.59 -22.41 -4.35
N PRO A 109 24.80 -21.91 -4.65
CA PRO A 109 25.04 -20.49 -4.93
C PRO A 109 24.30 -20.00 -6.20
N PRO A 110 23.78 -18.76 -6.25
CA PRO A 110 23.17 -18.24 -7.46
C PRO A 110 24.23 -18.12 -8.57
N GLY A 111 24.19 -19.04 -9.54
CA GLY A 111 25.19 -19.19 -10.60
C GLY A 111 25.45 -20.64 -11.05
N TYR A 112 25.07 -21.66 -10.27
CA TYR A 112 25.09 -23.06 -10.75
C TYR A 112 23.68 -23.48 -11.23
N SER A 113 23.34 -23.16 -12.47
CA SER A 113 22.25 -23.85 -13.16
C SER A 113 22.85 -25.06 -13.88
N ALA A 114 22.32 -26.25 -13.59
CA ALA A 114 22.70 -27.53 -14.19
C ALA A 114 22.25 -27.68 -15.66
N VAL A 115 22.51 -26.68 -16.51
CA VAL A 115 22.27 -26.72 -17.96
C VAL A 115 23.45 -26.05 -18.67
N ASP A 116 24.49 -26.83 -18.96
CA ASP A 116 25.28 -26.75 -20.19
C ASP A 116 26.50 -27.66 -20.01
N GLY A 117 26.52 -28.75 -20.78
CA GLY A 117 27.62 -29.70 -20.80
C GLY A 117 28.84 -29.15 -21.56
N LEU A 118 30.03 -29.64 -21.18
CA LEU A 118 31.36 -29.41 -21.78
C LEU A 118 31.86 -27.94 -21.65
N GLN A 119 32.85 -27.63 -20.82
CA GLN A 119 34.26 -28.03 -20.97
C GLN A 119 34.99 -28.06 -19.61
N LYS A 120 35.86 -29.05 -19.43
CA LYS A 120 36.66 -29.33 -18.24
C LYS A 120 37.98 -28.54 -18.27
N ASP A 121 38.12 -27.44 -17.54
CA ASP A 121 39.43 -26.89 -17.14
C ASP A 121 39.32 -25.60 -16.33
N LYS A 122 39.38 -25.75 -14.99
CA LYS A 122 40.12 -24.92 -14.02
C LYS A 122 39.57 -25.19 -12.61
N ALA A 123 40.00 -26.32 -12.08
CA ALA A 123 40.12 -26.49 -10.64
C ALA A 123 41.27 -25.57 -10.18
N PHE A 124 40.94 -24.38 -9.66
CA PHE A 124 41.77 -23.49 -8.83
C PHE A 124 40.92 -22.21 -8.70
N GLU A 125 40.46 -21.77 -7.54
CA GLU A 125 41.28 -21.43 -6.38
C GLU A 125 40.38 -21.33 -5.14
N TYR A 126 40.25 -22.42 -4.40
CA TYR A 126 39.91 -22.34 -2.98
C TYR A 126 40.50 -23.55 -2.24
N THR A 127 41.82 -23.57 -2.22
CA THR A 127 42.69 -24.36 -1.34
C THR A 127 43.58 -23.31 -0.67
N GLN A 128 43.89 -23.25 0.61
CA GLN A 128 43.79 -24.16 1.74
C GLN A 128 44.43 -23.34 2.88
N VAL A 129 43.70 -22.97 3.93
CA VAL A 129 44.36 -22.37 5.11
C VAL A 129 44.94 -23.49 5.96
N ASP A 130 46.15 -23.92 5.58
CA ASP A 130 46.98 -24.86 6.34
C ASP A 130 47.73 -24.07 7.44
N VAL A 131 47.35 -24.27 8.70
CA VAL A 131 47.96 -23.63 9.88
C VAL A 131 49.31 -24.27 10.28
N ARG A 132 50.10 -24.76 9.31
CA ARG A 132 51.29 -25.59 9.54
C ARG A 132 52.51 -25.20 8.69
N SER A 133 52.92 -23.93 8.65
CA SER A 133 54.28 -23.56 8.18
C SER A 133 54.62 -22.07 8.32
N LEU A 134 54.66 -21.57 9.55
CA LEU A 134 55.60 -20.49 9.90
C LEU A 134 56.59 -21.05 10.94
N THR A 135 57.54 -21.85 10.48
CA THR A 135 58.73 -22.18 11.25
C THR A 135 59.66 -20.97 11.28
N THR A 136 60.20 -20.70 12.48
CA THR A 136 61.40 -19.88 12.78
C THR A 136 61.12 -18.41 13.09
N ILE A 137 60.92 -18.11 14.38
CA ILE A 137 61.89 -17.40 15.24
C ILE A 137 61.50 -17.75 16.69
N ALA A 138 62.36 -18.49 17.40
CA ALA A 138 62.36 -18.53 18.87
C ALA A 138 63.22 -17.35 19.37
N PRO A 139 62.97 -16.78 20.56
CA PRO A 139 63.60 -17.35 21.75
C PRO A 139 62.75 -17.35 23.04
N ASP A 140 63.10 -18.30 23.91
CA ASP A 140 63.02 -18.34 25.37
C ASP A 140 61.70 -18.02 26.09
N ILE A 141 60.89 -19.05 26.33
CA ILE A 141 60.25 -19.27 27.65
C ILE A 141 60.22 -20.77 27.95
N GLU A 142 60.90 -21.16 29.03
CA GLU A 142 61.03 -22.54 29.53
C GLU A 142 59.68 -23.20 29.83
N MET A 143 59.47 -24.40 29.30
CA MET A 143 58.47 -25.34 29.80
C MET A 143 59.11 -26.20 30.89
N VAL A 144 58.79 -25.93 32.15
CA VAL A 144 59.08 -26.86 33.25
C VAL A 144 58.02 -27.96 33.21
N ALA A 145 58.48 -29.19 33.03
CA ALA A 145 57.67 -30.39 33.14
C ALA A 145 57.02 -30.49 34.52
N TYR A 146 55.75 -30.85 34.55
CA TYR A 146 55.13 -31.46 35.73
C TYR A 146 54.56 -32.81 35.29
N GLU A 147 55.39 -33.84 35.42
CA GLU A 147 54.92 -35.19 35.74
C GLU A 147 54.81 -35.26 37.26
N ILE A 148 53.63 -35.59 37.79
CA ILE A 148 53.44 -36.55 38.90
C ILE A 148 52.08 -37.21 38.70
#